data_AF-A0A5D3EXS4-F1
#
_entry.id   AF-A0A5D3EXS4-F1
#
_cell.length_a   1.000
_cell.length_b   1.000
_cell.length_c   1.000
_cell.angle_alpha   90.00
_cell.angle_beta   90.00
_cell.angle_gamma   90.00
#
_symmetry.space_group_name_H-M   'P 1'
#
loop_
_entity.id
_entity.type
_entity.pdbx_description
1 polymer ?
#
loop_
_entity_poly.entity_id
_entity_poly.type
_entity_poly.pdbx_seq_one_letter_code
_entity_poly.pdbx_strand_id
1 'polypeptide(L)' 'MSKASPNAIILGHDIHKTTVEAIPAVIRNLKAKGYRIVTLDELFANKQIKNNHVYNSGK' A
#
# COMPACT_ATOMS: atom_id res chain seq x y z
N MET A 1 14.72 -8.52 -1.71
CA MET A 1 14.28 -7.32 -0.96
C MET A 1 12.75 -7.26 -0.96
N SER A 2 12.08 -7.41 0.19
CA SER A 2 10.64 -7.14 0.29
C SER A 2 10.43 -5.63 0.26
N LYS A 3 9.70 -5.09 -0.74
CA LYS A 3 9.33 -3.66 -0.78
C LYS A 3 8.21 -3.30 0.21
N ALA A 4 7.59 -4.29 0.84
CA ALA A 4 6.59 -4.08 1.88
C ALA A 4 7.27 -3.93 3.25
N SER A 5 6.91 -2.85 3.95
CA SER A 5 7.26 -2.52 5.33
C SER A 5 6.02 -1.93 6.03
N PRO A 6 6.00 -1.83 7.38
CA PRO A 6 4.89 -1.20 8.08
C PRO A 6 4.61 0.21 7.54
N ASN A 7 3.33 0.48 7.25
CA ASN A 7 2.83 1.74 6.68
C ASN A 7 3.36 2.09 5.27
N ALA A 8 3.81 1.10 4.49
CA ALA A 8 4.22 1.32 3.11
C ALA A 8 3.02 1.62 2.17
N ILE A 9 3.22 2.54 1.23
CA ILE A 9 2.33 2.72 0.07
C ILE A 9 2.89 1.87 -1.08
N ILE A 10 2.08 0.99 -1.65
CA ILE A 10 2.48 0.09 -2.74
C ILE A 10 1.91 0.63 -4.04
N LEU A 11 2.79 1.00 -4.99
CA LEU A 11 2.41 1.41 -6.33
C LEU A 11 2.23 0.19 -7.24
N GLY A 12 1.11 0.13 -7.94
CA GLY A 12 0.83 -0.81 -9.03
C GLY A 12 0.00 -0.14 -10.11
N HIS A 13 0.09 -0.63 -11.35
CA HIS A 13 -0.68 -0.12 -12.49
C HIS A 13 -1.63 -1.21 -12.99
N ASP A 14 -2.93 -0.94 -13.04
CA ASP A 14 -3.98 -1.89 -13.45
C ASP A 14 -4.21 -1.95 -14.96
N ILE A 15 -3.45 -1.17 -15.73
CA ILE A 15 -3.48 -1.13 -17.20
C ILE A 15 -2.70 -2.29 -17.88
N HIS A 16 -2.10 -3.17 -17.09
CA HIS A 16 -1.29 -4.30 -17.57
C HIS A 16 -1.77 -5.62 -16.98
N LYS A 17 -2.05 -6.60 -17.85
CA LYS A 17 -2.56 -7.93 -17.48
C LYS A 17 -1.70 -8.65 -16.44
N THR A 18 -0.37 -8.52 -16.55
CA THR A 18 0.58 -9.12 -15.60
C THR A 18 0.38 -8.63 -14.17
N THR A 19 0.04 -7.35 -13.97
CA THR A 19 -0.24 -6.81 -12.64
C THR A 19 -1.60 -7.32 -12.12
N VAL A 20 -2.64 -7.34 -12.96
CA VAL A 20 -3.96 -7.89 -12.59
C VAL A 20 -3.85 -9.34 -12.12
N GLU A 21 -3.10 -10.18 -12.83
CA GLU A 21 -2.89 -11.58 -12.48
C GLU A 21 -2.07 -11.77 -11.19
N ALA A 22 -1.11 -10.88 -10.90
CA ALA A 22 -0.23 -10.98 -9.74
C ALA A 22 -0.87 -10.47 -8.43
N ILE A 23 -1.73 -9.44 -8.49
CA ILE A 23 -2.28 -8.76 -7.29
C ILE A 23 -2.97 -9.72 -6.30
N PRO A 24 -3.78 -10.71 -6.72
CA PRO A 24 -4.38 -11.67 -5.78
C PRO A 24 -3.34 -12.41 -4.93
N ALA A 25 -2.22 -12.83 -5.52
CA ALA A 25 -1.16 -13.52 -4.79
C ALA A 25 -0.39 -12.56 -3.86
N VAL A 26 -0.14 -11.32 -4.30
CA VAL A 26 0.49 -10.29 -3.47
C VAL A 26 -0.34 -10.01 -2.21
N ILE A 27 -1.65 -9.81 -2.36
CA ILE A 27 -2.56 -9.56 -1.22
C ILE A 27 -2.55 -10.73 -0.25
N ARG A 28 -2.66 -11.99 -0.74
CA ARG A 28 -2.59 -13.18 0.12
C ARG A 28 -1.29 -13.24 0.92
N ASN A 29 -0.15 -13.04 0.25
CA ASN A 29 1.16 -13.09 0.88
C ASN A 29 1.38 -11.98 1.92
N LEU A 30 0.84 -10.78 1.70
CA LEU A 30 0.91 -9.69 2.68
C LEU A 30 0.02 -9.97 3.89
N LYS A 31 -1.22 -10.43 3.67
CA LYS A 31 -2.09 -10.85 4.78
C LYS A 31 -1.48 -11.97 5.62
N ALA A 32 -0.86 -12.97 4.98
CA ALA A 32 -0.17 -14.06 5.68
C ALA A 32 1.03 -13.58 6.52
N LYS A 33 1.61 -12.42 6.19
CA LYS A 33 2.68 -11.78 6.97
C LYS A 33 2.15 -10.84 8.06
N GLY A 34 0.84 -10.77 8.28
CA GLY A 34 0.20 -9.93 9.31
C GLY A 34 -0.11 -8.50 8.89
N TYR A 35 0.01 -8.16 7.59
CA TYR A 35 -0.35 -6.82 7.11
C TYR A 35 -1.87 -6.68 6.95
N ARG A 36 -2.41 -5.52 7.36
CA ARG A 36 -3.75 -5.06 6.97
C ARG A 36 -3.63 -4.22 5.70
N ILE A 37 -4.43 -4.54 4.69
CA ILE A 37 -4.55 -3.71 3.48
C ILE A 37 -5.59 -2.63 3.76
N VAL A 38 -5.23 -1.39 3.47
CA VAL A 38 -5.99 -0.20 3.86
C VAL A 38 -6.00 0.81 2.71
N THR A 39 -6.96 1.73 2.74
CA THR A 39 -6.98 2.92 1.89
C THR A 39 -5.97 3.97 2.39
N LEU A 40 -5.70 5.01 1.58
CA LEU A 40 -4.87 6.13 2.01
C LEU A 40 -5.52 6.89 3.18
N ASP A 41 -6.84 7.08 3.16
CA ASP A 41 -7.57 7.76 4.24
C ASP A 41 -7.42 7.02 5.57
N GLU A 42 -7.56 5.69 5.57
CA GLU A 42 -7.32 4.87 6.76
C GLU A 42 -5.87 4.87 7.22
N LEU A 43 -4.91 4.87 6.29
CA LEU A 43 -3.48 4.94 6.61
C LEU A 43 -3.12 6.25 7.34
N PHE A 44 -3.82 7.34 7.02
CA PHE A 44 -3.58 8.68 7.55
C PHE A 44 -4.61 9.17 8.58
N ALA A 45 -5.58 8.33 8.98
CA ALA A 45 -6.71 8.73 9.83
C ALA A 45 -6.34 9.49 11.13
N ASN A 46 -5.16 9.19 11.71
CA ASN A 46 -4.67 9.82 12.94
C ASN A 46 -3.56 10.86 12.71
N LYS A 47 -3.39 11.33 11.46
CA LYS A 47 -2.37 12.30 11.07
C LYS A 47 -3.00 13.53 10.48
N GLN A 48 -2.46 14.70 10.84
CA GLN A 48 -2.81 15.94 10.16
C GLN A 48 -2.08 16.01 8.82
N ILE A 49 -2.83 15.84 7.74
CA ILE A 49 -2.32 16.02 6.38
C ILE A 49 -2.23 17.51 6.07
N LYS A 50 -1.09 17.94 5.53
CA LYS A 50 -0.79 19.34 5.24
C LYS A 50 -0.92 19.61 3.74
N ASN A 51 -1.57 20.72 3.41
CA ASN A 51 -1.58 21.23 2.04
C ASN A 51 -0.14 21.48 1.57
N ASN A 52 0.11 21.22 0.29
CA ASN A 52 1.43 21.37 -0.34
C ASN A 52 2.53 20.48 0.29
N HIS A 53 2.16 19.32 0.86
CA HIS A 53 3.12 18.33 1.37
C HIS A 53 3.02 17.01 0.60
N VAL A 54 4.17 16.38 0.35
CA VAL A 54 4.27 15.10 -0.37
C VAL A 54 4.43 13.96 0.64
N TYR A 55 3.66 12.90 0.45
CA TYR A 55 3.72 11.70 1.27
C TYR A 55 4.05 10.50 0.37
N ASN A 56 5.06 9.71 0.75
CA ASN A 56 5.46 8.48 0.04
C ASN A 56 5.26 7.20 0.88
N SER A 57 4.87 7.37 2.15
CA SER A 57 4.50 6.31 3.09
C SER A 57 3.62 6.89 4.20
N GLY A 58 2.99 6.03 5.00
CA GLY A 58 2.25 6.42 6.20
C GLY A 58 3.15 6.61 7.43
N LYS A 59 4.47 6.63 7.29
CA LYS A 59 5.40 6.98 8.38
C LYS A 59 5.40 8.47 8.68
#